data_AF-R4TVT4-F1
#
_entry.id   AF-R4TVT4-F1
#
_cell.length_a   1.000
_cell.length_b   1.000
_cell.length_c   1.000
_cell.angle_alpha   90.00
_cell.angle_beta   90.00
_cell.angle_gamma   90.00
#
_symmetry.space_group_name_H-M   'P 1'
#
loop_
_entity.id
_entity.type
_entity.pdbx_description
1 polymer ?
#
loop_
_entity_poly.entity_id
_entity_poly.type
_entity_poly.pdbx_seq_one_letter_code
_entity_poly.pdbx_strand_id
1 'polypeptide(L)' 'RTGPREFEGSQCTLEDGKTGICKKLTDCPMRIREVQRGIRDSTSTGRCGFSDFTEIVCCPTVNFERMVLPRPADI' A
#
# COMPACT_ATOMS: atom_id res chain seq x y z
N ARG A 1 -12.02 -13.93 -19.40
CA ARG A 1 -11.38 -13.76 -18.07
C ARG A 1 -11.40 -12.26 -17.74
N THR A 2 -12.43 -11.79 -17.05
CA THR A 2 -12.53 -10.40 -16.62
C THR A 2 -12.69 -10.47 -15.10
N GLY A 3 -11.55 -10.58 -14.41
CA GLY A 3 -11.52 -10.46 -12.94
C GLY A 3 -11.88 -9.04 -12.52
N PRO A 4 -12.30 -8.82 -11.26
CA PRO A 4 -12.52 -7.48 -10.75
C PRO A 4 -11.23 -6.68 -10.95
N ARG A 5 -11.31 -5.62 -11.73
CA ARG A 5 -10.21 -4.67 -11.89
C ARG A 5 -10.10 -3.96 -10.54
N GLU A 6 -9.13 -4.31 -9.70
CA GLU A 6 -8.91 -3.55 -8.47
C GLU A 6 -8.18 -2.27 -8.87
N PHE A 7 -8.97 -1.19 -8.96
CA PHE A 7 -8.52 0.09 -9.47
C PHE A 7 -7.75 0.87 -8.40
N GLU A 8 -6.99 1.87 -8.85
CA GLU A 8 -6.46 2.90 -7.96
C GLU A 8 -7.59 3.48 -7.10
N GLY A 9 -7.41 3.49 -5.77
CA GLY A 9 -8.40 3.94 -4.80
C GLY A 9 -9.26 2.82 -4.17
N SER A 10 -9.24 1.59 -4.69
CA SER A 10 -9.95 0.46 -4.07
C SER A 10 -9.33 0.07 -2.72
N GLN A 11 -10.17 -0.33 -1.76
CA GLN A 11 -9.68 -0.95 -0.52
C GLN A 11 -9.12 -2.35 -0.82
N CYS A 12 -8.00 -2.67 -0.19
CA CYS A 12 -7.33 -3.95 -0.32
C CYS A 12 -6.83 -4.43 1.04
N THR A 13 -6.59 -5.72 1.17
CA THR A 13 -6.04 -6.32 2.38
C THR A 13 -4.60 -6.73 2.13
N LEU A 14 -3.68 -6.27 2.98
CA LEU A 14 -2.28 -6.66 2.95
C LEU A 14 -2.09 -8.09 3.47
N GLU A 15 -0.93 -8.67 3.17
CA GLU A 15 -0.50 -9.98 3.66
C GLU A 15 -0.51 -10.09 5.19
N ASP A 16 -0.21 -8.98 5.88
CA ASP A 16 -0.30 -8.84 7.35
C ASP A 16 -1.75 -8.84 7.89
N GLY A 17 -2.78 -8.94 7.04
CA GLY A 17 -4.19 -8.80 7.42
C GLY A 17 -4.63 -7.36 7.68
N LYS A 18 -3.76 -6.38 7.41
CA LYS A 18 -4.07 -4.94 7.54
C LYS A 18 -4.83 -4.44 6.32
N THR A 19 -5.74 -3.49 6.52
CA THR A 19 -6.38 -2.77 5.42
C THR A 19 -5.44 -1.75 4.80
N GLY A 20 -5.56 -1.60 3.49
CA GLY A 20 -4.83 -0.63 2.68
C GLY A 20 -5.69 -0.12 1.54
N ILE A 21 -5.08 0.72 0.71
CA ILE A 21 -5.66 1.25 -0.51
C ILE A 21 -4.73 0.94 -1.67
N CYS A 22 -5.33 0.47 -2.77
CA CYS A 22 -4.66 0.27 -4.04
C CYS A 22 -4.18 1.60 -4.59
N LYS A 23 -2.87 1.75 -4.75
CA LYS A 23 -2.23 2.94 -5.29
C LYS A 23 -1.14 2.55 -6.27
N LYS A 24 -0.78 3.45 -7.19
CA LYS A 24 0.41 3.27 -8.01
C LYS A 24 1.63 3.06 -7.11
N LEU A 25 2.55 2.20 -7.55
CA LEU A 25 3.79 1.94 -6.84
C LEU A 25 4.52 3.23 -6.46
N THR A 26 4.60 4.18 -7.40
CA THR A 26 5.19 5.52 -7.22
C THR A 26 4.51 6.37 -6.14
N ASP A 27 3.23 6.14 -5.89
CA ASP A 27 2.41 6.86 -4.92
C ASP A 27 2.46 6.20 -3.52
N CYS A 28 3.14 5.06 -3.39
CA CYS A 28 3.30 4.32 -2.15
C CYS A 28 4.77 4.32 -1.70
N PRO A 29 5.21 5.28 -0.86
CA PRO A 29 6.63 5.45 -0.51
C PRO A 29 7.22 4.22 0.19
N MET A 30 6.42 3.49 0.97
CA MET A 30 6.87 2.23 1.59
C MET A 30 7.24 1.19 0.55
N ARG A 31 6.35 0.96 -0.43
CA ARG A 31 6.51 -0.03 -1.49
C ARG A 31 7.63 0.36 -2.46
N ILE A 32 7.79 1.66 -2.76
CA ILE A 32 8.96 2.20 -3.50
C ILE A 32 10.27 1.91 -2.76
N ARG A 33 10.29 2.09 -1.43
CA ARG A 33 11.50 1.85 -0.63
C ARG A 33 11.91 0.37 -0.61
N GLU A 34 10.93 -0.54 -0.62
CA GLU A 34 11.18 -1.99 -0.75
C GLU A 34 11.80 -2.32 -2.12
N VAL A 35 11.30 -1.72 -3.20
CA VAL A 35 11.86 -1.87 -4.55
C VAL A 35 13.29 -1.35 -4.61
N GLN A 36 13.53 -0.14 -4.09
CA GLN A 36 14.87 0.45 -4.05
C GLN A 36 15.87 -0.37 -3.23
N ARG A 37 15.38 -1.06 -2.20
CA ARG A 37 16.18 -1.97 -1.37
C ARG A 37 16.35 -3.36 -1.98
N GLY A 38 15.68 -3.67 -3.09
CA GLY A 38 15.72 -4.99 -3.74
C GLY A 38 15.11 -6.11 -2.91
N ILE A 39 14.33 -5.80 -1.87
CA ILE A 39 13.72 -6.77 -0.96
C ILE A 39 12.28 -7.12 -1.38
N ARG A 40 11.85 -6.69 -2.56
CA ARG A 40 10.48 -6.92 -3.02
C ARG A 40 10.36 -8.28 -3.66
N ASP A 41 9.64 -9.18 -3.01
CA ASP A 41 9.26 -10.46 -3.58
C ASP A 41 8.21 -10.28 -4.68
N SER A 42 8.48 -10.86 -5.85
CA SER A 42 7.57 -10.83 -7.01
C SER A 42 6.23 -11.54 -6.76
N THR A 43 6.12 -12.26 -5.66
CA THR A 43 4.96 -13.02 -5.20
C THR A 43 4.14 -12.31 -4.13
N SER A 44 4.52 -11.10 -3.70
CA SER A 44 3.78 -10.35 -2.67
C SER A 44 2.32 -10.18 -3.12
N THR A 45 1.41 -10.78 -2.37
CA THR A 45 -0.02 -10.95 -2.69
C THR A 45 -0.79 -9.63 -2.76
N GLY A 46 -0.15 -8.52 -2.41
CA GLY A 46 -0.70 -7.17 -2.46
C GLY A 46 -0.68 -6.50 -3.84
N ARG A 47 -0.76 -7.23 -4.95
CA ARG A 47 -0.93 -6.62 -6.29
C ARG A 47 -2.41 -6.40 -6.58
N CYS A 48 -2.83 -5.14 -6.64
CA CYS A 48 -4.19 -4.78 -7.03
C CYS A 48 -4.38 -4.85 -8.55
N GLY A 49 -3.35 -4.47 -9.31
CA GLY A 49 -3.42 -4.47 -10.76
C GLY A 49 -2.28 -3.69 -11.41
N PHE A 50 -2.53 -3.24 -12.63
CA PHE A 50 -1.61 -2.40 -13.38
C PHE A 50 -2.42 -1.28 -14.07
N SER A 51 -1.93 -0.05 -14.00
CA SER A 51 -2.39 1.06 -14.83
C SER A 51 -1.32 1.29 -15.89
N ASP A 52 -1.63 0.95 -17.13
CA ASP A 52 -0.70 1.09 -18.27
C ASP A 52 0.59 0.30 -18.03
N PHE A 53 1.68 1.00 -17.70
CA PHE A 53 2.99 0.41 -17.36
C PHE A 53 3.32 0.49 -15.87
N THR A 54 2.42 1.05 -15.05
CA THR A 54 2.63 1.26 -13.62
C THR A 54 1.90 0.18 -12.82
N GLU A 55 2.65 -0.55 -12.00
CA GLU A 55 2.08 -1.51 -11.05
C GLU A 55 1.25 -0.78 -9.99
N ILE A 56 0.02 -1.24 -9.78
CA ILE A 56 -0.87 -0.81 -8.69
C ILE A 56 -0.73 -1.82 -7.56
N VAL A 57 -0.36 -1.31 -6.39
CA VAL A 57 0.01 -2.08 -5.21
C VAL A 57 -0.91 -1.71 -4.06
N CYS A 58 -1.17 -2.68 -3.19
CA CYS A 58 -1.86 -2.45 -1.95
C CYS A 58 -0.92 -1.69 -1.00
N CYS A 59 -1.21 -0.40 -0.83
CA CYS A 59 -0.47 0.48 0.04
C CYS A 59 -1.17 0.53 1.41
N PRO A 60 -0.47 0.24 2.52
CA PRO A 60 -1.10 0.32 3.83
C PRO A 60 -1.50 1.75 4.12
N THR A 61 -2.79 1.93 4.41
CA THR A 61 -3.30 3.15 5.04
C THR A 61 -2.94 3.06 6.51
N VAL A 62 -1.68 3.34 6.83
CA VAL A 62 -1.30 3.68 8.19
C VAL A 62 -2.15 4.89 8.58
N ASN A 63 -3.18 4.65 9.40
CA ASN A 63 -4.00 5.69 9.99
C ASN A 63 -3.10 6.47 10.96
N PHE A 64 -2.29 7.39 10.42
CA PHE A 64 -1.45 8.30 11.20
C PHE A 64 -2.28 9.19 12.14
N GLU A 65 -3.61 9.19 12.02
CA GLU A 65 -4.52 9.86 12.95
C GLU A 65 -4.52 9.28 14.37
N ARG A 66 -3.77 8.20 14.65
CA ARG A 66 -3.56 7.70 16.02
C ARG A 66 -2.14 7.84 16.55
N MET A 67 -1.22 8.44 15.80
CA MET A 67 0.16 8.68 16.25
C MET A 67 0.56 10.16 16.25
N VAL A 68 -0.43 11.06 16.29
CA VAL A 68 -0.21 12.47 16.67
C VAL A 68 -1.29 12.90 17.68
N LEU A 69 -1.48 12.13 18.76
CA LEU A 69 -1.82 12.79 20.01
C LEU A 69 -0.49 13.03 20.74
N PRO A 70 -0.11 14.28 21.04
CA PRO A 70 1.01 14.51 21.94
C PRO A 70 0.74 13.77 23.24
N ARG A 71 1.75 13.07 23.75
CA ARG A 71 1.65 12.43 25.07
C ARG A 71 1.47 13.57 26.08
N PRO A 72 0.57 13.47 27.08
CA PRO A 72 0.32 14.52 28.07
C PRO A 72 1.50 14.80 29.02
N ALA A 73 2.70 14.30 28.72
CA ALA A 73 3.94 14.63 29.42
C ALA A 73 4.69 15.82 28.79
N ASP A 74 4.17 16.38 27.69
CA ASP A 74 4.70 17.56 26.98
C ASP A 74 3.91 18.86 27.26
N ILE A 75 3.07 18.89 28.31
CA ILE A 75 2.32 20.08 28.80
C ILE A 75 2.60 20.28 30.28
#